data_AF-A0A4Q5ZE45-F1
#
_entry.id   AF-A0A4Q5ZE45-F1
#
_cell.length_a   1.000
_cell.length_b   1.000
_cell.length_c   1.000
_cell.angle_alpha   90.00
_cell.angle_beta   90.00
_cell.angle_gamma   90.00
#
_symmetry.space_group_name_H-M   'P 1'
#
loop_
_entity.id
_entity.type
_entity.pdbx_description
1 polymer ?
#
loop_
_entity_poly.entity_id
_entity_poly.type
_entity_poly.pdbx_seq_one_letter_code
_entity_poly.pdbx_strand_id
1 'polypeptide(L)' 'MDEDMWHHPTTSDNLRRLAGFGNKVIPVGKGELASGLYGDGRMAEPEVILQFVADH' A
#
# COMPACT_ATOMS: atom_id res chain seq x y z
N MET A 1 -7.51 0.15 -0.19
CA MET A 1 -8.19 1.45 -0.40
C MET A 1 -8.50 1.58 -1.88
N ASP A 2 -9.45 2.42 -2.26
CA ASP A 2 -9.75 2.62 -3.68
C ASP A 2 -8.59 3.31 -4.41
N GLU A 3 -8.53 3.12 -5.73
CA GLU A 3 -7.42 3.56 -6.59
C GLU A 3 -7.25 5.09 -6.58
N ASP A 4 -8.36 5.83 -6.56
CA ASP A 4 -8.35 7.29 -6.46
C ASP A 4 -7.80 7.77 -5.09
N MET A 5 -8.17 7.09 -4.00
CA MET A 5 -7.60 7.34 -2.67
C MET A 5 -6.10 7.04 -2.63
N TRP A 6 -5.66 5.98 -3.31
CA TRP A 6 -4.25 5.61 -3.40
C TRP A 6 -3.43 6.67 -4.15
N HIS A 7 -3.95 7.18 -5.27
CA HIS A 7 -3.30 8.22 -6.06
C HIS A 7 -3.49 9.65 -5.51
N HIS A 8 -4.29 9.82 -4.46
CA HIS A 8 -4.49 11.14 -3.86
C HIS A 8 -3.16 11.71 -3.31
N PRO A 9 -2.82 13.00 -3.55
CA PRO A 9 -1.55 13.60 -3.11
C PRO A 9 -1.25 13.41 -1.63
N THR A 10 -2.28 13.53 -0.77
CA THR A 10 -2.16 13.30 0.69
C THR A 10 -1.63 11.90 1.02
N THR A 11 -2.02 10.86 0.28
CA THR A 11 -1.55 9.49 0.51
C THR A 11 -0.06 9.39 0.21
N SER A 12 0.38 9.88 -0.96
CA SER A 12 1.79 9.94 -1.34
C SER A 12 2.63 10.75 -0.34
N ASP A 13 2.16 11.92 0.08
CA ASP A 13 2.88 12.77 1.02
C ASP A 13 2.99 12.15 2.42
N ASN A 14 1.93 11.49 2.90
CA ASN A 14 1.97 10.76 4.17
C ASN A 14 2.96 9.59 4.13
N LEU A 15 2.96 8.81 3.04
CA LEU A 15 3.93 7.72 2.86
C LEU A 15 5.37 8.24 2.84
N ARG A 16 5.63 9.36 2.16
CA ARG A 16 6.96 10.01 2.16
C ARG A 16 7.39 10.44 3.56
N ARG A 17 6.47 11.00 4.36
CA ARG A 17 6.74 11.41 5.75
C ARG A 17 7.03 10.21 6.65
N LEU A 18 6.24 9.15 6.55
CA LEU A 18 6.44 7.91 7.31
C LEU A 18 7.79 7.27 6.99
N ALA A 19 8.16 7.19 5.70
CA ALA A 19 9.47 6.71 5.28
C ALA A 19 10.60 7.60 5.84
N GLY A 20 10.41 8.92 5.87
CA GLY A 20 11.35 9.87 6.49
C GLY A 20 11.56 9.65 8.00
N PHE A 21 10.59 9.07 8.70
CA PHE A 21 10.74 8.67 10.11
C PHE A 21 11.38 7.28 10.30
N GLY A 22 11.81 6.62 9.21
CA GLY A 22 12.42 5.30 9.24
C GLY A 22 11.44 4.13 9.19
N ASN A 23 10.14 4.39 8.99
CA ASN A 23 9.16 3.31 8.83
C ASN A 23 9.36 2.59 7.50
N LYS A 24 9.19 1.27 7.52
CA LYS A 24 9.15 0.44 6.32
C LYS A 24 7.72 0.39 5.80
N VAL A 25 7.54 0.65 4.50
CA VAL A 25 6.24 0.66 3.83
C VAL A 25 6.13 -0.57 2.95
N ILE A 26 5.13 -1.40 3.21
CA ILE A 26 4.78 -2.52 2.32
C ILE A 26 4.01 -1.95 1.13
N PRO A 27 4.46 -2.16 -0.13
CA PRO A 27 3.74 -1.69 -1.31
C PRO A 27 2.34 -2.30 -1.40
N VAL A 28 1.39 -1.53 -1.94
CA VAL A 28 0.07 -2.05 -2.29
C VAL A 28 0.16 -2.95 -3.51
N GLY A 29 -0.76 -3.90 -3.62
CA GLY A 29 -0.97 -4.66 -4.84
C GLY A 29 -1.93 -3.95 -5.82
N LYS A 30 -2.06 -4.56 -7.00
CA LYS A 30 -3.07 -4.24 -8.00
C LYS A 30 -4.06 -5.40 -8.11
N GLY A 31 -5.35 -5.12 -8.09
CA GLY A 31 -6.37 -6.17 -8.16
C GLY A 31 -7.79 -5.65 -7.93
N GLU A 32 -8.71 -6.58 -7.69
CA GLU A 32 -10.09 -6.25 -7.30
C GLU A 32 -10.11 -5.53 -5.95
N LEU A 33 -10.90 -4.46 -5.89
CA LEU A 33 -11.10 -3.59 -4.73
C LEU A 33 -12.51 -3.76 -4.18
N ALA A 34 -12.72 -3.37 -2.92
CA ALA A 34 -14.02 -3.50 -2.25
C ALA A 34 -15.14 -2.68 -2.92
N SER A 35 -14.78 -1.63 -3.66
CA SER A 35 -15.69 -0.84 -4.50
C SER A 35 -16.21 -1.58 -5.73
N GLY A 36 -15.63 -2.75 -6.07
CA GLY A 36 -15.88 -3.46 -7.32
C GLY A 36 -15.03 -2.98 -8.49
N LEU A 37 -14.12 -2.03 -8.28
CA LEU A 37 -13.13 -1.61 -9.27
C LEU A 37 -11.92 -2.57 -9.30
N TYR A 38 -11.15 -2.52 -10.38
CA TYR A 38 -9.86 -3.19 -10.50
C TYR A 38 -8.76 -2.14 -10.66
N GLY A 39 -7.81 -2.07 -9.74
CA GLY A 39 -6.82 -1.00 -9.73
C GLY A 39 -5.78 -1.15 -8.63
N ASP A 40 -4.93 -0.13 -8.50
CA ASP A 40 -3.94 -0.06 -7.42
C ASP A 40 -4.63 0.22 -6.06
N GLY A 41 -3.91 -0.01 -4.96
CA GLY A 41 -4.43 0.25 -3.60
C GLY A 41 -4.96 -0.98 -2.87
N ARG A 42 -4.85 -2.17 -3.49
CA ARG A 42 -5.17 -3.44 -2.84
C ARG A 42 -4.14 -3.77 -1.76
N MET A 43 -4.61 -4.32 -0.64
CA MET A 43 -3.68 -4.82 0.40
C MET A 43 -2.80 -5.93 -0.17
N ALA A 44 -1.53 -5.96 0.24
CA ALA A 44 -0.63 -7.06 -0.08
C ALA A 44 -1.19 -8.39 0.46
N GLU A 45 -0.93 -9.48 -0.25
CA GLU A 45 -1.32 -10.81 0.22
C GLU A 45 -0.61 -11.18 1.53
N PRO A 46 -1.23 -12.00 2.41
CA PRO A 46 -0.63 -12.42 3.66
C PRO A 46 0.79 -12.98 3.52
N GLU A 47 1.06 -13.76 2.47
CA GLU A 47 2.37 -14.36 2.19
C GLU A 47 3.43 -13.28 1.90
N VAL A 48 3.04 -12.23 1.17
CA VAL A 48 3.92 -11.09 0.87
C VAL A 48 4.21 -10.29 2.14
N ILE A 49 3.20 -10.08 2.99
CA ILE A 49 3.38 -9.40 4.27
C ILE A 49 4.32 -10.19 5.18
N LEU A 50 4.12 -11.50 5.30
CA LEU A 50 4.98 -12.37 6.10
C LEU A 50 6.43 -12.35 5.60
N GLN A 51 6.63 -12.47 4.29
CA GLN A 51 7.97 -12.41 3.69
C GLN A 51 8.64 -11.07 3.98
N PHE A 52 7.93 -9.95 3.81
CA PHE A 52 8.47 -8.62 4.06
C PHE A 52 8.95 -8.44 5.50
N VAL A 53 8.17 -8.94 6.47
CA VAL A 53 8.51 -8.88 7.89
C VAL A 53 9.66 -9.81 8.24
N ALA A 54 9.76 -10.97 7.59
CA ALA A 54 10.87 -11.90 7.82
C ALA A 54 12.23 -11.38 7.32
N ASP A 55 12.23 -10.54 6.27
CA ASP A 55 13.44 -10.01 5.64
C ASP A 55 14.01 -8.74 6.31
N HIS A 56 13.35 -8.20 7.34
CA HIS A 56 13.69 -6.92 8.00
C HIS A 56 13.77 -7.04 9.53
#